data_AF-A0A2E6TYE1-F1
#
_entry.id   AF-A0A2E6TYE1-F1
#
_cell.length_a   1.000
_cell.length_b   1.000
_cell.length_c   1.000
_cell.angle_alpha   90.00
_cell.angle_beta   90.00
_cell.angle_gamma   90.00
#
_symmetry.space_group_name_H-M   'P 1'
#
loop_
_entity.id
_entity.type
_entity.pdbx_description
1 polymer ?
#
loop_
_entity_poly.entity_id
_entity_poly.type
_entity_poly.pdbx_seq_one_letter_code
_entity_poly.pdbx_strand_id
1 'polypeptide(L)'
;MKLLFIGQERSRLAQERGVYWEDEAQCANQLFRALRANGIDPNKCTFLNLFTDDSDGKKYADKNIDQKSLNKINKWEGEKIGMGNIVGRMLTHLKIDHTQIVHPSARGKIRAKALYIQHIREKLKKVKKNA
;
A
#
# COMPACT_ATOMS: atom_id res chain seq x y z
N MET A 1 -6.74 3.26 16.06
CA MET A 1 -6.27 3.94 14.84
C MET A 1 -6.61 3.08 13.64
N LYS A 2 -7.34 3.62 12.66
CA LYS A 2 -7.70 2.91 11.41
C LYS A 2 -6.60 3.18 10.37
N LEU A 3 -6.07 2.12 9.76
CA LEU A 3 -5.01 2.21 8.74
C LEU A 3 -5.55 1.76 7.37
N LEU A 4 -5.35 2.58 6.34
CA LEU A 4 -5.65 2.25 4.95
C LEU A 4 -4.36 2.15 4.14
N PHE A 5 -4.03 0.97 3.63
CA PHE A 5 -2.90 0.77 2.73
C PHE A 5 -3.36 0.84 1.28
N ILE A 6 -2.68 1.67 0.50
CA ILE A 6 -3.04 2.02 -0.88
C ILE A 6 -1.94 1.49 -1.79
N GLY A 7 -2.24 0.41 -2.51
CA GLY A 7 -1.40 -0.17 -3.57
C GLY A 7 -1.63 0.47 -4.93
N GLN A 8 -0.89 0.01 -5.93
CA GLN A 8 -1.08 0.41 -7.32
C GLN A 8 -2.31 -0.29 -7.90
N GLU A 9 -2.09 -1.37 -8.63
CA GLU A 9 -3.06 -2.32 -9.16
C GLU A 9 -2.58 -3.73 -8.82
N ARG A 10 -3.40 -4.76 -9.07
CA ARG A 10 -2.90 -6.13 -8.98
C ARG A 10 -1.92 -6.40 -10.11
N SER A 11 -0.83 -7.09 -9.82
CA SER A 11 0.07 -7.60 -10.86
C SER A 11 -0.65 -8.62 -11.73
N ARG A 12 -0.23 -8.81 -12.98
CA ARG A 12 -0.72 -9.87 -13.87
C ARG A 12 -0.85 -11.23 -13.18
N LEU A 13 0.18 -11.66 -12.45
CA LEU A 13 0.13 -12.94 -11.74
C LEU A 13 -0.90 -12.97 -10.60
N ALA A 14 -1.16 -11.84 -9.94
CA ALA A 14 -2.22 -11.75 -8.94
C ALA A 14 -3.61 -11.77 -9.58
N GLN A 15 -3.77 -11.11 -10.74
CA GLN A 15 -5.00 -11.13 -11.53
C GLN A 15 -5.30 -12.55 -12.04
N GLU A 16 -4.31 -13.22 -12.64
CA GLU A 16 -4.41 -14.61 -13.15
C GLU A 16 -4.79 -15.61 -12.05
N ARG A 17 -4.35 -15.36 -10.81
CA ARG A 17 -4.66 -16.21 -9.65
C ARG A 17 -5.90 -15.78 -8.86
N GLY A 18 -6.54 -14.68 -9.24
CA GLY A 18 -7.70 -14.15 -8.52
C GLY A 18 -7.41 -13.72 -7.08
N VAL A 19 -6.14 -13.43 -6.73
CA VAL A 19 -5.75 -13.09 -5.36
C VAL A 19 -5.78 -11.58 -5.10
N TYR A 20 -6.02 -11.24 -3.84
CA TYR A 20 -6.08 -9.89 -3.28
C TYR A 20 -5.05 -9.73 -2.15
N TRP A 21 -5.05 -8.59 -1.47
CA TRP A 21 -4.09 -8.30 -0.41
C TRP A 21 -4.28 -9.24 0.79
N GLU A 22 -5.52 -9.54 1.11
CA GLU A 22 -5.98 -10.34 2.24
C GLU A 22 -5.57 -11.82 2.12
N ASP A 23 -5.27 -12.30 0.92
CA ASP A 23 -4.78 -13.67 0.69
C ASP A 23 -3.31 -13.86 1.10
N GLU A 24 -2.64 -12.79 1.56
CA GLU A 24 -1.24 -12.79 2.01
C GLU A 24 -0.24 -13.36 0.99
N ALA A 25 -0.62 -13.35 -0.28
CA ALA A 25 0.18 -13.88 -1.37
C ALA A 25 1.20 -12.85 -1.89
N GLN A 26 2.27 -13.35 -2.50
CA GLN A 26 3.29 -12.54 -3.16
C GLN A 26 3.87 -11.43 -2.27
N CYS A 27 3.70 -10.16 -2.64
CA CYS A 27 4.23 -9.03 -1.90
C CYS A 27 3.45 -8.75 -0.60
N ALA A 28 2.18 -9.14 -0.51
CA ALA A 28 1.38 -8.99 0.71
C ALA A 28 2.03 -9.73 1.89
N ASN A 29 2.63 -10.91 1.65
CA ASN A 29 3.35 -11.66 2.69
C ASN A 29 4.43 -10.82 3.40
N GLN A 30 5.22 -10.04 2.65
CA GLN A 30 6.27 -9.20 3.23
C GLN A 30 5.69 -8.07 4.09
N LEU A 31 4.61 -7.43 3.62
CA LEU A 31 3.91 -6.39 4.35
C LEU A 31 3.26 -6.91 5.62
N PHE A 32 2.46 -7.98 5.53
CA PHE A 32 1.73 -8.56 6.65
C PHE A 32 2.67 -9.07 7.74
N ARG A 33 3.78 -9.72 7.36
CA ARG A 33 4.85 -10.05 8.30
C ARG A 33 5.40 -8.81 9.00
N ALA A 34 5.63 -7.73 8.28
CA ALA A 34 6.17 -6.51 8.86
C ALA A 34 5.18 -5.79 9.78
N LEU A 35 3.88 -5.83 9.48
CA LEU A 35 2.83 -5.33 10.36
C LEU A 35 2.78 -6.12 11.67
N ARG A 36 2.73 -7.46 11.59
CA ARG A 36 2.74 -8.35 12.76
C ARG A 36 3.98 -8.13 13.63
N ALA A 37 5.16 -8.04 13.02
CA ALA A 37 6.42 -7.78 13.74
C ALA A 37 6.46 -6.40 14.43
N ASN A 38 5.53 -5.49 14.10
CA ASN A 38 5.36 -4.19 14.74
C ASN A 38 4.09 -4.12 15.60
N GLY A 39 3.49 -5.26 15.95
CA GLY A 39 2.31 -5.34 16.82
C GLY A 39 1.04 -4.79 16.18
N ILE A 40 0.99 -4.75 14.84
CA ILE A 40 -0.18 -4.32 14.09
C ILE A 40 -0.85 -5.56 13.52
N ASP A 41 -2.13 -5.74 13.87
CA ASP A 41 -2.98 -6.78 13.32
C ASP A 41 -3.41 -6.40 11.89
N PRO A 42 -2.95 -7.12 10.85
CA PRO A 42 -3.33 -6.83 9.47
C PRO A 42 -4.83 -6.94 9.22
N ASN A 43 -5.55 -7.78 9.97
CA ASN A 43 -6.99 -7.97 9.82
C ASN A 43 -7.82 -6.77 10.28
N LYS A 44 -7.19 -5.83 11.02
CA LYS A 44 -7.79 -4.56 11.42
C LYS A 44 -7.41 -3.39 10.50
N CYS A 45 -6.60 -3.67 9.48
CA CYS A 45 -6.23 -2.71 8.44
C CYS A 45 -7.16 -2.89 7.23
N THR A 46 -7.20 -1.89 6.36
CA THR A 46 -7.89 -1.97 5.07
C THR A 46 -6.88 -1.82 3.95
N PHE A 47 -7.05 -2.59 2.88
CA PHE A 47 -6.19 -2.57 1.71
C PHE A 47 -7.02 -2.27 0.46
N LEU A 48 -6.49 -1.42 -0.42
CA LEU A 48 -7.09 -1.17 -1.73
C LEU A 48 -6.02 -0.83 -2.76
N ASN A 49 -6.43 -0.83 -4.02
CA ASN A 49 -5.61 -0.43 -5.15
C ASN A 49 -6.10 0.92 -5.67
N LEU A 50 -5.20 1.84 -5.98
CA LEU A 50 -5.56 3.15 -6.52
C LEU A 50 -5.98 3.06 -7.99
N PHE A 51 -5.35 2.14 -8.74
CA PHE A 51 -5.59 1.97 -10.17
C PHE A 51 -6.40 0.72 -10.45
N THR A 52 -7.10 0.73 -11.58
CA THR A 52 -7.80 -0.43 -12.12
C THR A 52 -6.81 -1.48 -12.65
N ASP A 53 -7.22 -2.74 -12.70
CA ASP A 53 -6.35 -3.85 -13.13
C ASP A 53 -5.87 -3.74 -14.58
N ASP A 54 -6.62 -3.07 -15.47
CA ASP A 54 -6.19 -2.77 -16.84
C ASP A 54 -5.04 -1.75 -16.89
N SER A 55 -4.63 -1.19 -15.75
CA SER A 55 -3.45 -0.32 -15.63
C SER A 55 -2.13 -1.07 -15.47
N ASP A 56 -2.16 -2.40 -15.32
CA ASP A 56 -0.94 -3.20 -15.22
C ASP A 56 -0.12 -3.09 -16.52
N GLY A 57 1.20 -2.95 -16.38
CA GLY A 57 2.11 -2.72 -17.51
C GLY A 57 2.02 -1.35 -18.19
N LYS A 58 1.02 -0.51 -17.88
CA LYS A 58 0.91 0.85 -18.44
C LYS A 58 1.91 1.81 -17.80
N LYS A 59 2.32 2.82 -18.58
CA LYS A 59 3.13 3.94 -18.06
C LYS A 59 2.30 4.74 -17.07
N TYR A 60 2.97 5.44 -16.17
CA TYR A 60 2.35 6.27 -15.12
C TYR A 60 1.24 7.21 -15.65
N ALA A 61 1.48 7.88 -16.78
CA ALA A 61 0.54 8.83 -17.36
C ALA A 61 -0.75 8.19 -17.91
N ASP A 62 -0.71 6.88 -18.18
CA ASP A 62 -1.79 6.13 -18.82
C ASP A 62 -2.54 5.22 -17.83
N LYS A 63 -2.20 5.30 -16.53
CA LYS A 63 -2.87 4.51 -15.50
C LYS A 63 -4.23 5.12 -15.18
N ASN A 64 -5.25 4.26 -15.16
CA ASN A 64 -6.62 4.62 -14.87
C ASN A 64 -6.88 4.52 -13.37
N ILE A 65 -7.32 5.62 -12.75
CA ILE A 65 -7.71 5.62 -11.33
C ILE A 65 -9.04 4.88 -11.17
N ASP A 66 -9.11 3.94 -10.23
CA ASP A 66 -10.38 3.34 -9.84
C ASP A 66 -11.17 4.33 -8.99
N GLN A 67 -12.24 4.91 -9.57
CA GLN A 67 -13.07 5.90 -8.89
C GLN A 67 -13.73 5.37 -7.61
N LYS A 68 -14.04 4.07 -7.54
CA LYS A 68 -14.60 3.47 -6.32
C LYS A 68 -13.56 3.48 -5.19
N SER A 69 -12.32 3.12 -5.51
CA SER A 69 -11.20 3.17 -4.58
C SER A 69 -10.87 4.61 -4.19
N LEU A 70 -10.83 5.55 -5.14
CA LEU A 70 -10.61 6.97 -4.84
C LEU A 70 -11.66 7.53 -3.88
N ASN A 71 -12.94 7.22 -4.09
CA ASN A 71 -14.02 7.63 -3.19
C ASN A 71 -13.84 7.06 -1.77
N LYS A 72 -13.40 5.81 -1.64
CA LYS A 72 -13.09 5.21 -0.33
C LYS A 72 -11.88 5.87 0.33
N ILE A 73 -10.83 6.18 -0.43
CA ILE A 73 -9.65 6.90 0.07
C ILE A 73 -10.07 8.26 0.62
N ASN A 74 -10.84 9.05 -0.14
CA ASN A 74 -11.25 10.40 0.28
C ASN A 74 -12.13 10.40 1.53
N LYS A 75 -12.97 9.38 1.71
CA LYS A 75 -13.85 9.23 2.88
C LYS A 75 -13.17 8.59 4.10
N TRP A 76 -11.90 8.20 4.00
CA TRP A 76 -11.22 7.48 5.07
C TRP A 76 -10.82 8.43 6.23
N GLU A 77 -11.43 8.21 7.40
CA GLU A 77 -11.21 8.96 8.64
C GLU A 77 -10.05 8.39 9.49
N GLY A 78 -8.98 7.96 8.83
CA GLY A 78 -7.79 7.42 9.49
C GLY A 78 -6.54 7.68 8.68
N GLU A 79 -5.45 7.01 9.06
CA GLU A 79 -4.18 7.18 8.38
C GLU A 79 -4.21 6.47 7.02
N LYS A 80 -3.78 7.19 5.99
CA LYS A 80 -3.63 6.70 4.63
C LYS A 80 -2.16 6.40 4.37
N ILE A 81 -1.85 5.18 3.95
CA ILE A 81 -0.50 4.69 3.72
C ILE A 81 -0.31 4.42 2.22
N GLY A 82 0.38 5.32 1.53
CA GLY A 82 0.69 5.17 0.10
C GLY A 82 1.88 4.23 -0.13
N MET A 83 1.68 3.17 -0.91
CA MET A 83 2.71 2.15 -1.15
C MET A 83 3.47 2.37 -2.46
N GLY A 84 4.74 2.77 -2.35
CA GLY A 84 5.64 2.99 -3.49
C GLY A 84 5.54 4.38 -4.10
N ASN A 85 6.47 4.68 -5.00
CA ASN A 85 6.64 6.02 -5.56
C ASN A 85 5.49 6.43 -6.49
N ILE A 86 4.95 5.50 -7.27
CA ILE A 86 3.86 5.79 -8.21
C ILE A 86 2.59 6.19 -7.46
N VAL A 87 2.18 5.39 -6.45
CA VAL A 87 1.03 5.73 -5.60
C VAL A 87 1.28 7.02 -4.84
N GLY A 88 2.45 7.17 -4.20
CA GLY A 88 2.76 8.39 -3.46
C GLY A 88 2.67 9.66 -4.31
N ARG A 89 3.26 9.63 -5.51
CA ARG A 89 3.16 10.75 -6.47
C ARG A 89 1.72 11.04 -6.86
N MET A 90 0.92 10.02 -7.15
CA MET A 90 -0.47 10.22 -7.54
C MET A 90 -1.31 10.77 -6.38
N LEU A 91 -1.15 10.24 -5.16
CA LEU A 91 -1.84 10.77 -3.98
C LEU A 91 -1.44 12.22 -3.70
N THR A 92 -0.15 12.58 -3.83
CA THR A 92 0.29 13.98 -3.75
C THR A 92 -0.35 14.85 -4.84
N HIS A 93 -0.40 14.36 -6.08
CA HIS A 93 -1.03 15.08 -7.19
C HIS A 93 -2.52 15.33 -6.94
N LEU A 94 -3.21 14.34 -6.35
CA LEU A 94 -4.62 14.41 -5.95
C LEU A 94 -4.83 15.19 -4.64
N LYS A 95 -3.76 15.75 -4.03
CA LYS A 95 -3.79 16.47 -2.75
C LYS A 95 -4.36 15.64 -1.60
N ILE A 96 -4.06 14.35 -1.60
CA ILE A 96 -4.45 13.41 -0.54
C ILE A 96 -3.27 13.24 0.42
N ASP A 97 -3.46 13.67 1.66
CA ASP A 97 -2.49 13.48 2.74
C ASP A 97 -2.27 11.99 3.02
N HIS A 98 -1.01 11.58 3.09
CA HIS A 98 -0.65 10.18 3.29
C HIS A 98 0.77 10.03 3.84
N THR A 99 1.00 8.94 4.57
CA THR A 99 2.34 8.45 4.88
C THR A 99 2.84 7.55 3.75
N GLN A 100 3.92 7.95 3.08
CA GLN A 100 4.53 7.13 2.04
C GLN A 100 5.47 6.05 2.61
N ILE A 101 5.27 4.80 2.16
CA ILE A 101 6.16 3.66 2.41
C ILE A 101 6.76 3.10 1.11
N VAL A 102 7.89 2.40 1.21
CA VAL A 102 8.43 1.61 0.11
C VAL A 102 7.49 0.44 -0.17
N HIS A 103 7.21 0.18 -1.44
CA HIS A 103 6.33 -0.92 -1.87
C HIS A 103 6.93 -2.27 -1.42
N PRO A 104 6.12 -3.23 -0.92
CA PRO A 104 6.63 -4.53 -0.44
C PRO A 104 7.18 -5.46 -1.54
N SER A 105 7.00 -5.11 -2.81
CA SER A 105 7.67 -5.80 -3.93
C SER A 105 9.01 -5.16 -4.34
N ALA A 106 9.43 -4.07 -3.68
CA ALA A 106 10.65 -3.36 -4.03
C ALA A 106 11.87 -4.30 -3.93
N ARG A 107 12.76 -4.18 -4.92
CA ARG A 107 14.00 -4.96 -5.01
C ARG A 107 15.16 -4.24 -4.31
N GLY A 108 16.30 -4.92 -4.21
CA GLY A 108 17.50 -4.40 -3.55
C GLY A 108 17.52 -4.68 -2.04
N LYS A 109 18.36 -3.93 -1.31
CA LYS A 109 18.60 -4.17 0.14
C LYS A 109 17.31 -4.17 0.96
N ILE A 110 16.36 -3.29 0.64
CA ILE A 110 15.09 -3.15 1.36
C ILE A 110 14.24 -4.42 1.34
N ARG A 111 14.47 -5.35 0.40
CA ARG A 111 13.79 -6.66 0.35
C ARG A 111 14.12 -7.54 1.56
N ALA A 112 15.26 -7.30 2.23
CA ALA A 112 15.63 -8.05 3.42
C ALA A 112 14.57 -7.89 4.50
N LYS A 113 14.11 -9.00 5.09
CA LYS A 113 12.96 -9.03 6.03
C LYS A 113 13.14 -8.02 7.17
N ALA A 114 14.31 -8.02 7.80
CA ALA A 114 14.63 -7.14 8.92
C ALA A 114 14.57 -5.65 8.53
N LEU A 115 15.11 -5.30 7.36
CA LEU A 115 15.12 -3.93 6.87
C LEU A 115 13.70 -3.45 6.52
N TYR A 116 12.87 -4.29 5.91
CA TYR A 116 11.47 -3.93 5.65
C TYR A 116 10.66 -3.78 6.94
N ILE A 117 10.86 -4.66 7.93
CA ILE A 117 10.23 -4.56 9.26
C ILE A 117 10.61 -3.22 9.94
N GLN A 118 11.90 -2.87 9.91
CA GLN A 118 12.39 -1.61 10.46
C GLN A 118 11.80 -0.40 9.72
N HIS A 119 11.76 -0.43 8.40
CA HIS A 119 11.16 0.63 7.59
C HIS A 119 9.69 0.88 7.97
N ILE A 120 8.89 -0.18 8.10
CA ILE A 120 7.48 -0.06 8.54
C ILE A 120 7.39 0.52 9.95
N ARG A 121 8.27 0.08 10.88
CA ARG A 121 8.34 0.63 12.24
C ARG A 121 8.55 2.13 12.24
N GLU A 122 9.53 2.61 11.49
CA GLU A 122 9.91 4.01 11.43
C GLU A 122 8.79 4.87 10.84
N LYS A 123 8.14 4.39 9.77
CA LYS A 123 7.05 5.11 9.11
C LYS A 123 5.81 5.19 9.98
N LEU A 124 5.41 4.09 10.60
CA LEU A 124 4.19 4.06 11.42
C LEU A 124 4.39 4.66 12.82
N LYS A 125 5.63 4.74 13.33
CA LYS A 125 5.92 5.48 14.56
C LYS A 125 5.71 6.99 14.38
N LYS A 126 5.99 7.54 13.18
CA LYS A 126 5.72 8.95 12.86
C LYS A 126 4.22 9.24 12.85
N VAL A 127 3.43 8.32 12.31
CA VAL A 127 1.96 8.41 12.34
C VAL A 127 1.45 8.53 13.78
N LYS A 128 1.89 7.65 14.68
CA LYS A 128 1.46 7.66 16.09
C LYS A 128 1.85 8.92 16.88
N LYS A 129 2.82 9.71 16.42
CA LYS A 129 3.24 10.95 17.11
C LYS A 129 2.44 12.18 16.67
N ASN A 130 1.77 12.09 15.52
CA ASN A 130 1.02 13.19 14.91
C ASN A 130 -0.50 12.99 15.04
N ALA A 131 -0.93 11.95 15.75
CA ALA A 131 -2.32 11.62 16.08
C ALA A 131 -2.52 11.80 17.59
#